data_AF-B1WUP3-F1
#
_entry.id   AF-B1WUP3-F1
#
_cell.length_a   1.000
_cell.length_b   1.000
_cell.length_c   1.000
_cell.angle_alpha   90.00
_cell.angle_beta   90.00
_cell.angle_gamma   90.00
#
_symmetry.space_group_name_H-M   'P 1'
#
loop_
_entity.id
_entity.type
_entity.pdbx_description
1 polymer ?
#
loop_
_entity_poly.entity_id
_entity_poly.type
_entity_poly.pdbx_seq_one_letter_code
_entity_poly.pdbx_strand_id
1 'polypeptide(L)'
;MTDKINDSNDNNSTSAEKSTNTDLIYSYTEEFLKLQRESLNRLDTKMSVFLAFTGVLVRFASDLSEKVTIEDFACYSCLLLQIITYIALGSSALILCLGLTTKLSGTVISPKALMKDRWYFADKNDISDYIISGWVQAEEEYEKLGFEKGRKLNIAVWLIALSLICITLNILIKVLWGN
;
A
#
# COMPACT_ATOMS: atom_id res chain seq x y z
N MET A 1 -20.74 -39.26 59.87
CA MET A 1 -21.08 -39.48 58.44
C MET A 1 -20.51 -38.27 57.71
N THR A 2 -19.31 -38.43 57.15
CA THR A 2 -18.52 -37.35 56.54
C THR A 2 -18.85 -37.29 55.05
N ASP A 3 -19.61 -36.28 54.64
CA ASP A 3 -19.78 -35.94 53.24
C ASP A 3 -18.58 -35.13 52.77
N LYS A 4 -17.78 -35.77 51.90
CA LYS A 4 -16.75 -35.10 51.10
C LYS A 4 -17.45 -34.38 49.95
N ILE A 5 -17.53 -33.06 50.04
CA ILE A 5 -17.86 -32.19 48.91
C ILE A 5 -16.65 -32.22 47.95
N ASN A 6 -16.92 -32.61 46.72
CA ASN A 6 -15.95 -32.89 45.67
C ASN A 6 -15.83 -31.64 44.78
N ASP A 7 -15.06 -30.64 45.21
CA ASP A 7 -14.79 -29.39 44.46
C ASP A 7 -13.63 -29.55 43.48
N SER A 8 -13.82 -30.24 42.35
CA SER A 8 -12.71 -30.40 41.38
C SER A 8 -13.10 -30.45 39.90
N ASN A 9 -14.23 -29.86 39.46
CA ASN A 9 -14.63 -29.93 38.04
C ASN A 9 -14.87 -28.61 37.30
N ASP A 10 -14.91 -27.44 37.96
CA ASP A 10 -15.25 -26.18 37.25
C ASP A 10 -14.05 -25.46 36.60
N ASN A 11 -12.82 -25.76 37.02
CA ASN A 11 -11.63 -25.08 36.46
C ASN A 11 -11.23 -25.59 35.07
N ASN A 12 -11.71 -26.77 34.67
CA ASN A 12 -11.26 -27.42 33.44
C ASN A 12 -12.07 -26.95 32.21
N SER A 13 -13.37 -26.69 32.37
CA SER A 13 -14.26 -26.19 31.32
C SER A 13 -13.90 -24.77 30.87
N THR A 14 -13.58 -23.88 31.81
CA THR A 14 -13.20 -22.48 31.49
C THR A 14 -11.85 -22.39 30.78
N SER A 15 -10.90 -23.29 31.10
CA SER A 15 -9.59 -23.32 30.44
C SER A 15 -9.66 -23.81 28.99
N ALA A 16 -10.51 -24.81 28.73
CA ALA A 16 -10.72 -25.39 27.40
C ALA A 16 -11.50 -24.43 26.47
N GLU A 17 -12.50 -23.72 27.00
CA GLU A 17 -13.18 -22.66 26.25
C GLU A 17 -12.24 -21.50 25.95
N LYS A 18 -11.40 -21.09 26.92
CA LYS A 18 -10.40 -20.03 26.72
C LYS A 18 -9.37 -20.42 25.65
N SER A 19 -8.85 -21.64 25.65
CA SER A 19 -7.91 -22.10 24.61
C SER A 19 -8.56 -22.15 23.23
N THR A 20 -9.83 -22.56 23.15
CA THR A 20 -10.58 -22.61 21.88
C THR A 20 -10.82 -21.20 21.31
N ASN A 21 -11.13 -20.24 22.18
CA ASN A 21 -11.30 -18.85 21.80
C ASN A 21 -9.97 -18.19 21.38
N THR A 22 -8.88 -18.46 22.09
CA THR A 22 -7.55 -17.95 21.72
C THR A 22 -7.08 -18.53 20.39
N ASP A 23 -7.32 -19.81 20.11
CA ASP A 23 -7.01 -20.43 18.81
C ASP A 23 -7.87 -19.83 17.67
N LEU A 24 -9.15 -19.54 17.93
CA LEU A 24 -10.02 -18.85 16.96
C LEU A 24 -9.51 -17.43 16.67
N ILE A 25 -9.21 -16.65 17.71
CA ILE A 25 -8.68 -15.28 17.57
C ILE A 25 -7.35 -15.31 16.80
N TYR A 26 -6.46 -16.22 17.15
CA TYR A 26 -5.19 -16.39 16.45
C TYR A 26 -5.40 -16.66 14.95
N SER A 27 -6.19 -17.68 14.59
CA SER A 27 -6.42 -18.05 13.19
C SER A 27 -7.08 -16.92 12.38
N TYR A 28 -8.04 -16.21 12.98
CA TYR A 28 -8.69 -15.07 12.35
C TYR A 28 -7.72 -13.90 12.13
N THR A 29 -6.93 -13.53 13.15
CA THR A 29 -5.96 -12.43 13.04
C THR A 29 -4.84 -12.77 12.05
N GLU A 30 -4.40 -14.02 11.97
CA GLU A 30 -3.44 -14.49 10.97
C GLU A 30 -3.99 -14.31 9.55
N GLU A 31 -5.19 -14.81 9.28
CA GLU A 31 -5.85 -14.70 7.98
C GLU A 31 -6.06 -13.23 7.60
N PHE A 32 -6.51 -12.41 8.54
CA PHE A 32 -6.73 -10.99 8.33
C PHE A 32 -5.43 -10.24 7.97
N LEU A 33 -4.33 -10.48 8.71
CA LEU A 33 -3.03 -9.89 8.39
C LEU A 33 -2.51 -10.35 7.02
N LYS A 34 -2.76 -11.61 6.65
CA LYS A 34 -2.42 -12.13 5.33
C LYS A 34 -3.17 -11.38 4.23
N LEU A 35 -4.47 -11.16 4.39
CA LEU A 35 -5.29 -10.37 3.47
C LEU A 35 -4.80 -8.91 3.37
N GLN A 36 -4.43 -8.27 4.48
CA GLN A 36 -3.88 -6.92 4.47
C GLN A 36 -2.55 -6.85 3.71
N ARG A 37 -1.64 -7.81 3.95
CA ARG A 37 -0.37 -7.90 3.23
C ARG A 37 -0.58 -8.09 1.73
N GLU A 38 -1.51 -8.95 1.34
CA GLU A 38 -1.85 -9.17 -0.07
C GLU A 38 -2.41 -7.89 -0.71
N SER A 39 -3.29 -7.17 -0.01
CA SER A 39 -3.82 -5.87 -0.45
C SER A 39 -2.71 -4.84 -0.68
N LEU A 40 -1.75 -4.73 0.24
CA LEU A 40 -0.59 -3.85 0.09
C LEU A 40 0.31 -4.26 -1.07
N ASN A 41 0.57 -5.55 -1.24
CA ASN A 41 1.37 -6.03 -2.37
C ASN A 41 0.69 -5.73 -3.72
N ARG A 42 -0.64 -5.87 -3.77
CA ARG A 42 -1.44 -5.46 -4.94
C ARG A 42 -1.34 -3.96 -5.20
N LEU A 43 -1.29 -3.14 -4.14
CA LEU A 43 -1.13 -1.69 -4.24
C LEU A 43 0.26 -1.30 -4.76
N ASP A 44 1.31 -1.95 -4.27
CA ASP A 44 2.69 -1.77 -4.74
C ASP A 44 2.84 -2.20 -6.21
N THR A 45 2.21 -3.32 -6.59
CA THR A 45 2.15 -3.78 -7.98
C THR A 45 1.49 -2.71 -8.87
N LYS A 46 0.35 -2.16 -8.45
CA LYS A 46 -0.32 -1.07 -9.19
C LYS A 46 0.57 0.16 -9.30
N MET A 47 1.20 0.60 -8.21
CA MET A 47 2.14 1.73 -8.24
C MET A 47 3.30 1.51 -9.21
N SER A 48 3.89 0.31 -9.24
CA SER A 48 4.95 -0.03 -10.19
C SER A 48 4.47 0.01 -11.64
N VAL A 49 3.26 -0.48 -11.92
CA VAL A 49 2.65 -0.42 -13.27
C VAL A 49 2.44 1.03 -13.69
N PHE A 50 1.87 1.86 -12.82
CA PHE A 50 1.69 3.29 -13.12
C PHE A 50 3.02 4.02 -13.29
N LEU A 51 4.05 3.66 -12.52
CA LEU A 51 5.39 4.24 -12.67
C LEU A 51 6.00 3.90 -14.04
N ALA A 52 5.89 2.64 -14.46
CA ALA A 52 6.33 2.21 -15.79
C ALA A 52 5.55 2.94 -16.90
N PHE A 53 4.22 3.08 -16.73
CA PHE A 53 3.37 3.83 -17.65
C PHE A 53 3.74 5.30 -17.74
N THR A 54 4.06 5.96 -16.61
CA THR A 54 4.59 7.33 -16.60
C THR A 54 5.88 7.44 -17.40
N GLY A 55 6.79 6.47 -17.29
CA GLY A 55 8.01 6.44 -18.10
C GLY A 55 7.73 6.36 -19.62
N VAL A 56 6.74 5.56 -20.02
CA VAL A 56 6.27 5.48 -21.41
C VAL A 56 5.66 6.81 -21.87
N LEU A 57 4.85 7.46 -21.05
CA LEU A 57 4.26 8.77 -21.35
C LEU A 57 5.31 9.87 -21.50
N VAL A 58 6.36 9.87 -20.67
CA VAL A 58 7.47 10.82 -20.80
C VAL A 58 8.15 10.67 -22.16
N ARG A 59 8.36 9.43 -22.63
CA ARG A 59 8.92 9.17 -23.96
C ARG A 59 8.00 9.68 -25.07
N PHE A 60 6.69 9.42 -24.99
CA PHE A 60 5.76 10.00 -25.95
C PHE A 60 5.78 11.52 -25.93
N ALA A 61 5.77 12.14 -24.74
CA ALA A 61 5.84 13.60 -24.61
C ALA A 61 7.13 14.19 -25.19
N SER A 62 8.27 13.49 -25.08
CA SER A 62 9.53 13.90 -25.69
C SER A 62 9.52 13.78 -27.21
N ASP A 63 8.94 12.72 -27.76
CA ASP A 63 8.83 12.53 -29.20
C ASP A 63 7.92 13.62 -29.82
N LEU A 64 6.93 14.10 -29.08
CA LEU A 64 6.08 15.22 -29.48
C LEU A 64 6.72 16.60 -29.31
N SER A 65 7.91 16.70 -28.72
CA SER A 65 8.58 17.96 -28.37
C SER A 65 9.23 18.70 -29.54
N GLU A 66 9.04 18.27 -30.79
CA GLU A 66 9.60 18.98 -31.92
C GLU A 66 9.08 20.42 -32.03
N LYS A 67 9.98 21.34 -32.44
CA LYS A 67 9.74 22.79 -32.50
C LYS A 67 8.44 23.09 -33.22
N VAL A 68 7.46 23.61 -32.48
CA VAL A 68 6.18 24.08 -33.02
C VAL A 68 6.39 25.47 -33.60
N THR A 69 7.00 25.55 -34.78
CA THR A 69 6.93 26.75 -35.61
C THR A 69 5.67 26.62 -36.47
N ILE A 70 4.60 27.27 -36.04
CA ILE A 70 3.40 27.48 -36.86
C ILE A 70 3.61 28.83 -37.53
N GLU A 71 3.80 28.84 -38.85
CA GLU A 71 3.82 30.06 -39.68
C GLU A 71 4.52 31.27 -39.02
N ASP A 72 5.80 31.13 -38.68
CA ASP A 72 6.64 32.18 -38.07
C ASP A 72 6.24 32.73 -36.69
N PHE A 73 5.16 32.24 -36.07
CA PHE A 73 4.78 32.58 -34.70
C PHE A 73 4.99 31.41 -33.73
N ALA A 74 5.68 31.70 -32.61
CA ALA A 74 5.83 30.72 -31.54
C ALA A 74 4.47 30.44 -30.87
N CYS A 75 3.99 29.19 -30.92
CA CYS A 75 2.80 28.77 -30.18
C CYS A 75 3.10 28.74 -28.67
N TYR A 76 2.95 29.88 -27.99
CA TYR A 76 3.12 30.00 -26.54
C TYR A 76 2.21 29.05 -25.77
N SER A 77 0.97 28.83 -26.24
CA SER A 77 0.03 27.88 -25.64
C SER A 77 0.54 26.44 -25.69
N CYS A 78 1.13 26.02 -26.82
CA CYS A 78 1.68 24.67 -27.00
C CYS A 78 2.87 24.42 -26.07
N LEU A 79 3.76 25.42 -25.92
CA LEU A 79 4.88 25.38 -24.98
C LEU A 79 4.39 25.31 -23.52
N LEU A 80 3.36 26.08 -23.17
CA LEU A 80 2.79 26.07 -21.82
C LEU A 80 2.18 24.70 -21.48
N LEU A 81 1.37 24.11 -22.38
CA LEU A 81 0.83 22.76 -22.19
C LEU A 81 1.94 21.71 -22.04
N GLN A 82 3.03 21.87 -22.78
CA GLN A 82 4.16 20.96 -22.70
C GLN A 82 4.90 21.05 -21.36
N ILE A 83 5.12 22.25 -20.84
CA ILE A 83 5.69 22.47 -19.51
C ILE A 83 4.80 21.85 -18.42
N ILE A 84 3.49 22.09 -18.48
CA ILE A 84 2.52 21.49 -17.54
C ILE A 84 2.59 19.96 -17.60
N THR A 85 2.67 19.39 -18.80
CA THR A 85 2.76 17.94 -19.00
C THR A 85 3.98 17.36 -18.29
N TYR A 86 5.17 17.96 -18.47
CA TYR A 86 6.39 17.47 -17.82
C TYR A 86 6.36 17.64 -16.30
N ILE A 87 5.81 18.74 -15.78
CA ILE A 87 5.66 18.95 -14.34
C ILE A 87 4.68 17.91 -13.76
N ALA A 88 3.56 17.65 -14.42
CA ALA A 88 2.57 16.65 -14.00
C ALA A 88 3.17 15.23 -14.01
N LEU A 89 3.87 14.85 -15.09
CA LEU A 89 4.52 13.54 -15.19
C LEU A 89 5.64 13.40 -14.15
N GLY A 90 6.50 14.41 -13.98
CA GLY A 90 7.58 14.40 -13.01
C GLY A 90 7.09 14.30 -11.57
N SER A 91 6.08 15.09 -11.20
CA SER A 91 5.46 15.01 -9.87
C SER A 91 4.77 13.66 -9.63
N SER A 92 4.08 13.11 -10.64
CA SER A 92 3.47 11.77 -10.53
C SER A 92 4.53 10.68 -10.28
N ALA A 93 5.66 10.72 -11.00
CA ALA A 93 6.76 9.78 -10.83
C ALA A 93 7.38 9.87 -9.43
N LEU A 94 7.61 11.09 -8.93
CA LEU A 94 8.13 11.30 -7.57
C LEU A 94 7.17 10.75 -6.51
N ILE A 95 5.87 11.02 -6.62
CA ILE A 95 4.87 10.51 -5.67
C ILE A 95 4.82 8.98 -5.68
N LEU A 96 4.88 8.36 -6.87
CA LEU A 96 4.90 6.90 -7.02
C LEU A 96 6.17 6.29 -6.42
N CYS A 97 7.34 6.86 -6.68
CA CYS A 97 8.61 6.43 -6.09
C CYS A 97 8.59 6.55 -4.55
N LEU A 98 8.09 7.67 -4.02
CA LEU A 98 7.92 7.85 -2.57
C LEU A 98 6.91 6.86 -1.99
N GLY A 99 5.85 6.53 -2.72
CA GLY A 99 4.89 5.48 -2.35
C GLY A 99 5.56 4.11 -2.22
N LEU A 100 6.35 3.72 -3.22
CA LEU A 100 7.06 2.44 -3.26
C LEU A 100 8.18 2.35 -2.19
N THR A 101 8.79 3.46 -1.82
CA THR A 101 9.91 3.49 -0.85
C THR A 101 9.45 3.39 0.61
N THR A 102 8.15 3.56 0.89
CA THR A 102 7.64 3.40 2.27
C THR A 102 7.82 1.97 2.75
N LYS A 103 8.76 1.78 3.69
CA LYS A 103 9.00 0.48 4.34
C LYS A 103 7.76 0.08 5.13
N LEU A 104 7.35 -1.18 4.98
CA LEU A 104 6.49 -1.84 5.94
C LEU A 104 7.24 -1.88 7.29
N SER A 105 6.96 -0.91 8.15
CA SER A 105 7.28 -1.00 9.57
C SER A 105 6.05 -1.60 10.25
N GLY A 106 5.77 -2.88 9.95
CA GLY A 106 4.82 -3.67 10.71
C GLY A 106 5.64 -4.50 11.68
N THR A 107 5.52 -4.25 12.98
CA THR A 107 6.33 -4.97 13.99
C THR A 107 5.80 -6.38 14.22
N VAL A 108 5.91 -7.27 13.22
CA VAL A 108 5.56 -8.68 13.39
C VAL A 108 6.62 -9.33 14.28
N ILE A 109 6.19 -9.84 15.44
CA ILE A 109 7.07 -10.53 16.39
C ILE A 109 7.81 -11.64 15.65
N SER A 110 9.14 -11.51 15.58
CA SER A 110 9.95 -12.47 14.82
C SER A 110 9.94 -13.85 15.51
N PRO A 111 9.86 -14.96 14.76
CA PRO A 111 10.00 -16.30 15.32
C PRO A 111 11.32 -16.49 16.10
N LYS A 112 12.37 -15.77 15.71
CA LYS A 112 13.66 -15.73 16.43
C LYS A 112 13.56 -15.13 17.84
N ALA A 113 12.63 -14.19 18.06
CA ALA A 113 12.36 -13.62 19.39
C ALA A 113 11.57 -14.61 20.26
N LEU A 114 10.63 -15.35 19.67
CA LEU A 114 9.89 -16.41 20.35
C LEU A 114 10.80 -17.60 20.74
N MET A 115 11.86 -17.84 19.96
CA MET A 115 12.83 -18.92 20.21
C MET A 115 13.96 -18.58 21.19
N LYS A 116 14.10 -17.32 21.65
CA LYS A 116 15.31 -16.88 22.35
C LYS A 116 15.25 -16.73 23.88
N ASP A 117 14.09 -16.87 24.54
CA ASP A 117 13.95 -16.62 25.99
C ASP A 117 12.71 -17.34 26.59
N ARG A 118 12.23 -16.89 27.78
CA ARG A 118 11.08 -17.35 28.60
C ARG A 118 9.86 -17.87 27.84
N TRP A 119 9.66 -17.42 26.61
CA TRP A 119 8.55 -17.79 25.75
C TRP A 119 8.67 -19.20 25.16
N TYR A 120 9.88 -19.74 25.03
CA TYR A 120 10.08 -21.13 24.57
C TYR A 120 9.52 -22.16 25.57
N PHE A 121 9.51 -21.81 26.86
CA PHE A 121 8.99 -22.64 27.95
C PHE A 121 7.65 -22.15 28.50
N ALA A 122 7.07 -21.10 27.91
CA ALA A 122 5.78 -20.55 28.32
C ALA A 122 4.63 -21.44 27.83
N ASP A 123 3.47 -21.33 28.48
CA ASP A 123 2.28 -22.06 28.07
C ASP A 123 1.80 -21.54 26.70
N LYS A 124 1.19 -22.43 25.90
CA LYS A 124 0.71 -22.13 24.53
C LYS A 124 -0.19 -20.89 24.53
N ASN A 125 -1.04 -20.76 25.55
CA ASN A 125 -1.97 -19.64 25.68
C ASN A 125 -1.25 -18.29 25.89
N ASP A 126 -0.19 -18.26 26.70
CA ASP A 126 0.58 -17.03 26.96
C ASP A 126 1.36 -16.58 25.72
N ILE A 127 1.86 -17.53 24.93
CA ILE A 127 2.55 -17.25 23.66
C ILE A 127 1.58 -16.71 22.62
N SER A 128 0.40 -17.34 22.49
CA SER A 128 -0.64 -16.89 21.56
C SER A 128 -1.13 -15.49 21.91
N ASP A 129 -1.39 -15.20 23.19
CA ASP A 129 -1.80 -13.86 23.64
C ASP A 129 -0.74 -12.79 23.33
N TYR A 130 0.55 -13.11 23.53
CA TYR A 130 1.64 -12.21 23.17
C TYR A 130 1.72 -11.97 21.64
N ILE A 131 1.57 -13.02 20.83
CA ILE A 131 1.57 -12.90 19.36
C ILE A 131 0.40 -12.05 18.88
N ILE A 132 -0.81 -12.31 19.39
CA ILE A 132 -2.02 -11.56 19.06
C ILE A 132 -1.83 -10.08 19.39
N SER A 133 -1.24 -9.76 20.55
CA SER A 133 -0.99 -8.36 20.93
C SER A 133 -0.07 -7.62 19.94
N GLY A 134 0.96 -8.29 19.41
CA GLY A 134 1.83 -7.73 18.38
C GLY A 134 1.14 -7.61 17.02
N TRP A 135 0.21 -8.52 16.71
CA TRP A 135 -0.57 -8.49 15.47
C TRP A 135 -1.60 -7.36 15.45
N VAL A 136 -2.23 -7.03 16.58
CA VAL A 136 -3.13 -5.87 16.70
C VAL A 136 -2.38 -4.57 16.41
N GLN A 137 -1.15 -4.43 16.91
CA GLN A 137 -0.32 -3.26 16.58
C GLN A 137 0.05 -3.22 15.09
N ALA A 138 0.39 -4.37 14.52
CA ALA A 138 0.70 -4.47 13.10
C ALA A 138 -0.51 -4.12 12.22
N GLU A 139 -1.72 -4.51 12.61
CA GLU A 139 -2.97 -4.17 11.91
C GLU A 139 -3.15 -2.65 11.77
N GLU A 140 -3.02 -1.88 12.85
CA GLU A 140 -3.13 -0.42 12.78
C GLU A 140 -2.07 0.21 11.86
N GLU A 141 -0.84 -0.32 11.90
CA GLU A 141 0.26 0.14 11.05
C GLU A 141 -0.01 -0.17 9.57
N TYR A 142 -0.53 -1.37 9.27
CA TYR A 142 -0.87 -1.78 7.92
C TYR A 142 -2.05 -0.98 7.35
N GLU A 143 -3.08 -0.69 8.15
CA GLU A 143 -4.22 0.12 7.72
C GLU A 143 -3.79 1.55 7.38
N LYS A 144 -3.01 2.20 8.27
CA LYS A 144 -2.48 3.55 8.06
C LYS A 144 -1.61 3.59 6.80
N LEU A 145 -0.72 2.61 6.62
CA LEU A 145 0.15 2.52 5.45
C LEU A 145 -0.66 2.30 4.16
N GLY A 146 -1.67 1.42 4.20
CA GLY A 146 -2.57 1.14 3.09
C GLY A 146 -3.33 2.39 2.64
N PHE A 147 -3.88 3.15 3.59
CA PHE A 147 -4.58 4.39 3.31
C PHE A 147 -3.64 5.46 2.71
N GLU A 148 -2.45 5.63 3.28
CA GLU A 148 -1.49 6.62 2.79
C GLU A 148 -1.00 6.29 1.38
N LYS A 149 -0.65 5.03 1.12
CA LYS A 149 -0.28 4.56 -0.22
C LYS A 149 -1.45 4.71 -1.19
N GLY A 150 -2.67 4.35 -0.79
CA GLY A 150 -3.86 4.48 -1.63
C GLY A 150 -4.12 5.92 -2.05
N ARG A 151 -3.97 6.86 -1.11
CA ARG A 151 -4.09 8.30 -1.38
C ARG A 151 -3.01 8.80 -2.35
N LYS A 152 -1.74 8.42 -2.13
CA LYS A 152 -0.63 8.77 -3.04
C LYS A 152 -0.86 8.24 -4.44
N LEU A 153 -1.31 6.99 -4.57
CA LEU A 153 -1.65 6.39 -5.86
C LEU A 153 -2.76 7.17 -6.55
N ASN A 154 -3.84 7.52 -5.85
CA ASN A 154 -4.95 8.27 -6.44
C ASN A 154 -4.49 9.65 -6.97
N ILE A 155 -3.68 10.38 -6.20
CA ILE A 155 -3.11 11.67 -6.63
C ILE A 155 -2.24 11.48 -7.89
N ALA A 156 -1.39 10.46 -7.91
CA ALA A 156 -0.54 10.18 -9.07
C ALA A 156 -1.37 9.85 -10.32
N VAL A 157 -2.44 9.06 -10.18
CA VAL A 157 -3.36 8.73 -11.29
C VAL A 157 -4.02 9.99 -11.85
N TRP A 158 -4.47 10.91 -10.99
CA TRP A 158 -5.03 12.20 -11.44
C TRP A 158 -4.02 13.06 -12.20
N LEU A 159 -2.76 13.11 -11.74
CA LEU A 159 -1.70 13.84 -12.44
C LEU A 159 -1.38 13.21 -13.82
N ILE A 160 -1.35 11.88 -13.89
CA ILE A 160 -1.19 11.15 -15.15
C ILE A 160 -2.37 11.46 -16.09
N ALA A 161 -3.60 11.42 -15.61
CA ALA A 161 -4.78 11.74 -16.41
C ALA A 161 -4.75 13.19 -16.93
N LEU A 162 -4.36 14.16 -16.08
CA LEU A 162 -4.17 15.54 -16.50
C LEU A 162 -3.10 15.67 -17.60
N SER A 163 -1.97 14.97 -17.45
CA SER A 163 -0.90 14.98 -18.45
C SER A 163 -1.37 14.42 -19.80
N LEU A 164 -2.18 13.36 -19.80
CA LEU A 164 -2.77 12.80 -21.01
C LEU A 164 -3.67 13.80 -21.72
N ILE A 165 -4.51 14.53 -20.98
CA ILE A 165 -5.38 15.58 -21.54
C ILE A 165 -4.53 16.70 -22.14
N CYS A 166 -3.44 17.11 -21.47
CA CYS A 166 -2.53 18.13 -22.02
C CYS A 166 -1.82 17.64 -23.29
N ILE A 167 -1.37 16.39 -23.34
CA ILE A 167 -0.75 15.80 -24.53
C ILE A 167 -1.74 15.78 -25.70
N THR A 168 -2.97 15.30 -25.49
CA THR A 168 -3.97 15.22 -26.55
C THR A 168 -4.39 16.59 -27.07
N LEU A 169 -4.57 17.57 -26.18
CA LEU A 169 -4.84 18.96 -26.58
C LEU A 169 -3.68 19.55 -27.39
N ASN A 170 -2.43 19.28 -26.99
CA ASN A 170 -1.26 19.75 -27.73
C ASN A 170 -1.24 19.19 -29.15
N ILE A 171 -1.50 17.88 -29.32
CA ILE A 171 -1.62 17.26 -30.65
C ILE A 171 -2.75 17.90 -31.47
N LEU A 172 -3.92 18.11 -30.87
CA LEU A 172 -5.08 18.65 -31.56
C LEU A 172 -4.83 20.08 -32.07
N ILE A 173 -4.18 20.91 -31.26
CA ILE A 173 -3.76 22.26 -31.65
C ILE A 173 -2.75 22.20 -32.80
N LYS A 174 -1.76 21.29 -32.73
CA LYS A 174 -0.80 21.08 -33.82
C LYS A 174 -1.48 20.67 -35.13
N VAL A 175 -2.47 19.78 -35.08
CA VAL A 175 -3.20 19.31 -36.28
C VAL A 175 -4.11 20.41 -36.85
N LEU A 176 -4.76 21.21 -36.00
CA LEU A 176 -5.66 22.28 -36.45
C LEU A 176 -4.94 23.47 -37.08
N TRP A 177 -3.74 23.82 -36.59
CA TRP A 177 -2.97 24.95 -37.10
C TRP A 177 -1.79 24.56 -38.00
N GLY A 178 -1.43 23.29 -38.06
CA GLY A 178 -0.38 22.77 -38.94
C GLY A 178 -0.85 22.41 -40.35
N ASN A 179 -2.03 22.91 -40.75
CA ASN A 179 -2.67 22.71 -42.05
C ASN A 179 -3.07 24.07 -42.62
#